data_AF-A0A8T5EXI2-F1
#
_entry.id   AF-A0A8T5EXI2-F1
#
_cell.length_a   1.000
_cell.length_b   1.000
_cell.length_c   1.000
_cell.angle_alpha   90.00
_cell.angle_beta   90.00
_cell.angle_gamma   90.00
#
_symmetry.space_group_name_H-M   'P 1'
#
loop_
_entity.id
_entity.type
_entity.pdbx_description
1 polymer ?
#
loop_
_entity_poly.entity_id
_entity_poly.type
_entity_poly.pdbx_seq_one_letter_code
_entity_poly.pdbx_strand_id
1 'polypeptide(L)'
;MVVEFIGDSLLLWVSLLPFPFTNFVLLWTMFPAYLNGFLSSLYSKPSNSSAVFAGVVAWWAGADWIRSYLEMRVFAEQINWIIAILFCVYGFIAIIIGVTKKEKLYFIFGKRDILTYLILSFYPVQIGYLKLGEELLFAILIAFIPFMIVLGILSFVFRKILRTDESTPSSSSFPSNKRFNKIKQVPFRKKKF
;
A
#
# COMPACT_ATOMS: atom_id res chain seq x y z
N MET A 1 -7.89 28.31 19.12
CA MET A 1 -6.44 28.04 18.94
C MET A 1 -6.13 26.57 18.64
N VAL A 2 -6.19 25.63 19.59
CA VAL A 2 -5.81 24.21 19.30
C VAL A 2 -6.76 23.53 18.29
N VAL A 3 -8.07 23.74 18.43
CA VAL A 3 -9.07 23.16 17.53
C VAL A 3 -8.95 23.71 16.10
N GLU A 4 -8.70 25.03 15.97
CA GLU A 4 -8.46 25.68 14.68
C GLU A 4 -7.19 25.14 14.03
N PHE A 5 -6.08 25.02 14.78
CA PHE A 5 -4.84 24.45 14.27
C PHE A 5 -5.01 23.02 13.75
N ILE A 6 -5.75 22.17 14.46
CA ILE A 6 -6.07 20.81 14.01
C ILE A 6 -6.95 20.85 12.74
N GLY A 7 -7.96 21.72 12.72
CA GLY A 7 -8.84 21.89 11.56
C GLY A 7 -8.08 22.31 10.31
N ASP A 8 -7.24 23.33 10.42
CA ASP A 8 -6.43 23.86 9.33
C ASP A 8 -5.43 22.82 8.82
N SER A 9 -4.80 22.07 9.74
CA SER A 9 -3.90 20.97 9.41
C SER A 9 -4.60 19.87 8.61
N LEU A 10 -5.83 19.50 8.99
CA LEU A 10 -6.61 18.49 8.27
C LEU A 10 -7.05 18.99 6.91
N LEU A 11 -7.49 20.26 6.80
CA LEU A 11 -7.87 20.88 5.53
C LEU A 11 -6.68 20.93 4.57
N LEU A 12 -5.50 21.32 5.06
CA LEU A 12 -4.27 21.31 4.28
C LEU A 12 -3.97 19.90 3.75
N TRP A 13 -4.04 18.87 4.60
CA TRP A 13 -3.79 17.51 4.16
C TRP A 13 -4.85 17.00 3.16
N VAL A 14 -6.13 17.30 3.37
CA VAL A 14 -7.22 16.93 2.45
C VAL A 14 -7.03 17.58 1.08
N SER A 15 -6.50 18.81 1.02
CA SER A 15 -6.19 19.49 -0.23
C SER A 15 -5.15 18.76 -1.10
N LEU A 16 -4.38 17.83 -0.52
CA LEU A 16 -3.42 16.99 -1.24
C LEU A 16 -4.08 15.83 -1.99
N LEU A 17 -5.24 15.35 -1.54
CA LEU A 17 -5.93 14.21 -2.14
C LEU A 17 -6.33 14.38 -3.62
N PRO A 18 -6.85 15.54 -4.06
CA PRO A 18 -7.16 15.75 -5.48
C PRO A 18 -5.92 15.93 -6.35
N PHE A 19 -4.74 16.15 -5.76
CA PHE A 19 -3.54 16.49 -6.50
C PHE A 19 -3.17 15.51 -7.63
N PRO A 20 -3.25 14.19 -7.45
CA PRO A 20 -2.88 13.24 -8.50
C PRO A 20 -3.86 13.25 -9.68
N PHE A 21 -5.06 13.79 -9.49
CA PHE A 21 -6.09 13.92 -10.52
C PHE A 21 -5.94 15.19 -11.37
N THR A 22 -4.96 16.06 -11.06
CA THR A 22 -4.72 17.29 -11.81
C THR A 22 -4.10 17.04 -13.20
N ASN A 23 -3.38 15.93 -13.38
CA ASN A 23 -2.83 15.50 -14.67
C ASN A 23 -2.71 13.97 -14.74
N PHE A 24 -3.00 13.39 -15.91
CA PHE A 24 -2.89 11.96 -16.16
C PHE A 24 -1.50 11.37 -15.83
N VAL A 25 -0.42 12.09 -16.07
CA VAL A 25 0.94 11.64 -15.74
C VAL A 25 1.10 11.42 -14.24
N LEU A 26 0.57 12.32 -13.41
CA LEU A 26 0.61 12.23 -11.95
C LEU A 26 -0.29 11.10 -11.44
N LEU A 27 -1.45 10.94 -12.04
CA LEU A 27 -2.34 9.83 -11.73
C LEU A 27 -1.66 8.50 -12.03
N TRP A 28 -0.99 8.40 -13.19
CA TRP A 28 -0.32 7.18 -13.64
C TRP A 28 0.82 6.77 -12.72
N THR A 29 1.66 7.72 -12.31
CA THR A 29 2.79 7.44 -11.39
C THR A 29 2.31 7.08 -9.98
N MET A 30 1.18 7.62 -9.51
CA MET A 30 0.60 7.27 -8.21
C MET A 30 -0.33 6.06 -8.21
N PHE A 31 -0.79 5.62 -9.39
CA PHE A 31 -1.73 4.52 -9.53
C PHE A 31 -1.28 3.24 -8.79
N PRO A 32 0.00 2.81 -8.83
CA PRO A 32 0.46 1.66 -8.07
C PRO A 32 0.28 1.80 -6.56
N ALA A 33 0.46 3.01 -6.01
CA ALA A 33 0.28 3.28 -4.59
C ALA A 33 -1.20 3.21 -4.19
N TYR A 34 -2.09 3.82 -4.99
CA TYR A 34 -3.54 3.72 -4.79
C TYR A 34 -4.04 2.29 -4.89
N LEU A 35 -3.62 1.55 -5.91
CA LEU A 35 -3.99 0.14 -6.10
C LEU A 35 -3.47 -0.70 -4.94
N ASN A 36 -2.25 -0.46 -4.46
CA ASN A 36 -1.68 -1.16 -3.31
C ASN A 36 -2.49 -0.90 -2.02
N GLY A 37 -2.89 0.35 -1.76
CA GLY A 37 -3.73 0.70 -0.62
C GLY A 37 -5.15 0.13 -0.71
N PHE A 38 -5.76 0.19 -1.89
CA PHE A 38 -7.09 -0.37 -2.12
C PHE A 38 -7.10 -1.91 -1.96
N LEU A 39 -6.16 -2.60 -2.59
CA LEU A 39 -6.01 -4.06 -2.43
C LEU A 39 -5.61 -4.45 -1.01
N SER A 40 -4.88 -3.57 -0.29
CA SER A 40 -4.61 -3.77 1.13
C SER A 40 -5.90 -3.85 1.93
N SER A 41 -6.76 -2.85 1.79
CA SER A 41 -8.04 -2.73 2.48
C SER A 41 -8.95 -3.94 2.25
N LEU A 42 -8.97 -4.49 1.03
CA LEU A 42 -9.83 -5.62 0.68
C LEU A 42 -9.31 -6.98 1.18
N TYR A 43 -8.00 -7.23 1.07
CA TYR A 43 -7.45 -8.59 1.19
C TYR A 43 -6.47 -8.79 2.35
N SER A 44 -5.97 -7.73 2.99
CA SER A 44 -4.77 -7.87 3.83
C SER A 44 -5.05 -8.33 5.25
N LYS A 45 -4.97 -9.65 5.45
CA LYS A 45 -4.20 -10.13 6.59
C LYS A 45 -2.70 -9.93 6.25
N PRO A 46 -1.90 -9.35 7.14
CA PRO A 46 -0.46 -9.22 6.90
C PRO A 46 0.15 -10.61 6.66
N SER A 47 0.98 -10.71 5.62
CA SER A 47 1.63 -11.95 5.19
C SER A 47 3.00 -11.65 4.60
N ASN A 48 3.81 -12.69 4.40
CA ASN A 48 5.11 -12.57 3.73
C ASN A 48 4.98 -11.89 2.36
N SER A 49 4.01 -12.32 1.55
CA SER A 49 3.72 -11.71 0.26
C SER A 49 3.31 -10.25 0.42
N SER A 50 2.54 -9.90 1.46
CA SER A 50 2.14 -8.50 1.68
C SER A 50 3.31 -7.58 1.99
N ALA A 51 4.30 -8.06 2.74
CA ALA A 51 5.54 -7.35 3.00
C ALA A 51 6.40 -7.19 1.74
N VAL A 52 6.51 -8.22 0.89
CA VAL A 52 7.23 -8.10 -0.39
C VAL A 52 6.57 -7.05 -1.29
N PHE A 53 5.25 -7.12 -1.47
CA PHE A 53 4.52 -6.14 -2.29
C PHE A 53 4.63 -4.71 -1.74
N ALA A 54 4.47 -4.53 -0.43
CA ALA A 54 4.68 -3.23 0.21
C ALA A 54 6.11 -2.72 -0.04
N GLY A 55 7.10 -3.59 0.11
CA GLY A 55 8.49 -3.25 -0.11
C GLY A 55 8.79 -2.85 -1.55
N VAL A 56 8.25 -3.58 -2.54
CA VAL A 56 8.37 -3.23 -3.97
C VAL A 56 7.76 -1.87 -4.26
N VAL A 57 6.56 -1.58 -3.73
CA VAL A 57 5.88 -0.29 -3.93
C VAL A 57 6.68 0.85 -3.29
N ALA A 58 7.19 0.68 -2.08
CA ALA A 58 8.00 1.68 -1.40
C ALA A 58 9.32 1.95 -2.14
N TRP A 59 10.01 0.88 -2.54
CA TRP A 59 11.26 0.98 -3.29
C TRP A 59 11.06 1.65 -4.64
N TRP A 60 10.00 1.28 -5.36
CA TRP A 60 9.65 1.91 -6.63
C TRP A 60 9.36 3.40 -6.48
N ALA A 61 8.57 3.79 -5.47
CA ALA A 61 8.28 5.20 -5.20
C ALA A 61 9.55 6.02 -4.93
N GLY A 62 10.43 5.52 -4.06
CA GLY A 62 11.72 6.18 -3.77
C GLY A 62 12.62 6.26 -5.01
N ALA A 63 12.69 5.20 -5.80
CA ALA A 63 13.50 5.16 -7.02
C ALA A 63 12.98 6.14 -8.08
N ASP A 64 11.66 6.27 -8.24
CA ASP A 64 11.05 7.22 -9.17
C ASP A 64 11.31 8.68 -8.77
N TRP A 65 11.27 8.98 -7.48
CA TRP A 65 11.63 10.31 -6.97
C TRP A 65 13.11 10.63 -7.22
N ILE A 66 14.02 9.71 -6.88
CA ILE A 66 15.46 9.86 -7.15
C ILE A 66 15.71 10.08 -8.64
N ARG A 67 15.08 9.27 -9.50
CA ARG A 67 15.17 9.41 -10.96
C ARG A 67 14.72 10.80 -11.41
N SER A 68 13.61 11.29 -10.86
CA SER A 68 13.08 12.63 -11.17
C SER A 68 14.04 13.76 -10.78
N TYR A 69 14.82 13.58 -9.71
CA TYR A 69 15.84 14.53 -9.27
C TYR A 69 17.08 14.51 -10.15
N LEU A 70 17.55 13.31 -10.50
CA LEU A 70 18.72 13.14 -11.36
C LEU A 70 18.48 13.67 -12.78
N GLU A 71 17.27 13.49 -13.30
CA GLU A 71 16.87 14.01 -14.61
C GLU A 71 16.51 15.51 -14.58
N MET A 72 16.73 16.21 -13.46
CA MET A 72 16.41 17.63 -13.25
C MET A 72 14.95 17.99 -13.59
N ARG A 73 14.03 17.02 -13.55
CA ARG A 73 12.60 17.25 -13.75
C ARG A 73 12.00 18.03 -12.58
N VAL A 74 12.63 17.92 -11.41
CA VAL A 74 12.19 18.51 -10.15
C VAL A 74 13.41 19.03 -9.39
N PHE A 75 13.35 20.27 -8.90
CA PHE A 75 14.35 20.78 -7.96
C PHE A 75 14.10 20.20 -6.56
N ALA A 76 15.07 19.46 -6.04
CA ALA A 76 14.94 18.75 -4.77
C ALA A 76 15.81 19.38 -3.69
N GLU A 77 15.20 19.73 -2.55
CA GLU A 77 15.92 20.11 -1.35
C GLU A 77 16.57 18.87 -0.71
N GLN A 78 17.51 19.07 0.21
CA GLN A 78 18.21 17.97 0.90
C GLN A 78 17.24 16.99 1.58
N ILE A 79 16.16 17.52 2.15
CA ILE A 79 15.14 16.70 2.85
C ILE A 79 14.40 15.77 1.87
N ASN A 80 14.18 16.20 0.63
CA ASN A 80 13.54 15.37 -0.39
C ASN A 80 14.39 14.14 -0.70
N TRP A 81 15.69 14.32 -0.89
CA TRP A 81 16.64 13.22 -1.09
C TRP A 81 16.64 12.22 0.07
N ILE A 82 16.65 12.73 1.31
CA ILE A 82 16.60 11.89 2.50
C ILE A 82 15.34 11.02 2.51
N ILE A 83 14.17 11.63 2.26
CA ILE A 83 12.89 10.90 2.21
C ILE A 83 12.92 9.84 1.10
N ALA A 84 13.38 10.18 -0.10
CA ALA A 84 13.42 9.22 -1.20
C ALA A 84 14.35 8.02 -0.92
N ILE A 85 15.53 8.28 -0.33
CA ILE A 85 16.46 7.23 0.09
C ILE A 85 15.84 6.36 1.19
N LEU A 86 15.16 6.96 2.17
CA LEU A 86 14.46 6.22 3.23
C LEU A 86 13.40 5.27 2.65
N PHE A 87 12.65 5.70 1.63
CA PHE A 87 11.68 4.86 0.94
C PHE A 87 12.34 3.68 0.21
N CYS A 88 13.46 3.91 -0.47
CA CYS A 88 14.27 2.87 -1.10
C CYS A 88 14.77 1.83 -0.07
N VAL A 89 15.36 2.31 1.03
CA VAL A 89 15.92 1.45 2.08
C VAL A 89 14.82 0.67 2.79
N TYR A 90 13.72 1.33 3.17
CA TYR A 90 12.54 0.68 3.75
C TYR A 90 12.01 -0.41 2.81
N GLY A 91 11.88 -0.10 1.52
CA GLY A 91 11.39 -1.05 0.52
C GLY A 91 12.27 -2.29 0.41
N PHE A 92 13.59 -2.10 0.36
CA PHE A 92 14.54 -3.21 0.30
C PHE A 92 14.50 -4.08 1.56
N ILE A 93 14.43 -3.47 2.75
CA ILE A 93 14.30 -4.18 4.03
C ILE A 93 12.99 -5.00 4.06
N ALA A 94 11.88 -4.41 3.65
CA ALA A 94 10.58 -5.08 3.61
C ALA A 94 10.56 -6.28 2.66
N ILE A 95 11.21 -6.17 1.49
CA ILE A 95 11.39 -7.28 0.54
C ILE A 95 12.20 -8.40 1.20
N ILE A 96 13.35 -8.11 1.81
CA ILE A 96 14.18 -9.11 2.49
C ILE A 96 13.39 -9.82 3.59
N ILE A 97 12.64 -9.07 4.41
CA ILE A 97 11.82 -9.63 5.48
C ILE A 97 10.75 -10.58 4.93
N GLY A 98 10.06 -10.17 3.85
CA GLY A 98 9.04 -10.98 3.20
C GLY A 98 9.59 -12.27 2.58
N VAL A 99 10.75 -12.19 1.91
CA VAL A 99 11.42 -13.37 1.31
C VAL A 99 11.97 -14.32 2.37
N THR A 100 12.56 -13.78 3.45
CA THR A 100 13.13 -14.58 4.55
C THR A 100 12.06 -15.14 5.50
N LYS A 101 10.77 -14.85 5.27
CA LYS A 101 9.63 -15.35 6.04
C LYS A 101 9.74 -15.11 7.55
N LYS A 102 10.33 -13.99 7.96
CA LYS A 102 10.47 -13.65 9.39
C LYS A 102 9.13 -13.24 9.98
N GLU A 103 8.47 -14.20 10.64
CA GLU A 103 7.04 -14.09 10.97
C GLU A 103 6.66 -12.87 11.82
N LYS A 104 7.50 -12.51 12.79
CA LYS A 104 7.26 -11.37 13.67
C LYS A 104 7.40 -10.01 12.97
N LEU A 105 8.19 -9.94 11.89
CA LEU A 105 8.53 -8.69 11.23
C LEU A 105 7.57 -8.35 10.09
N TYR A 106 7.02 -9.34 9.38
CA TYR A 106 6.06 -9.03 8.31
C TYR A 106 4.78 -8.38 8.84
N PHE A 107 4.44 -8.52 10.14
CA PHE A 107 3.30 -7.83 10.73
C PHE A 107 3.47 -6.30 10.77
N ILE A 108 4.71 -5.83 10.84
CA ILE A 108 5.04 -4.39 10.86
C ILE A 108 5.20 -3.90 9.41
N PHE A 109 6.02 -4.58 8.63
CA PHE A 109 6.36 -4.17 7.26
C PHE A 109 5.28 -4.53 6.21
N GLY A 110 4.34 -5.40 6.57
CA GLY A 110 3.22 -5.80 5.71
C GLY A 110 2.01 -4.88 5.79
N LYS A 111 2.03 -3.83 6.63
CA LYS A 111 0.96 -2.83 6.75
C LYS A 111 1.02 -1.83 5.59
N ARG A 112 0.42 -2.22 4.47
CA ARG A 112 0.37 -1.42 3.24
C ARG A 112 -0.40 -0.10 3.41
N ASP A 113 -1.33 0.00 4.38
CA ASP A 113 -2.12 1.23 4.60
C ASP A 113 -1.23 2.39 5.05
N ILE A 114 -0.27 2.12 5.96
CA ILE A 114 0.72 3.11 6.44
C ILE A 114 1.59 3.56 5.28
N LEU A 115 2.07 2.62 4.46
CA LEU A 115 2.87 2.96 3.30
C LEU A 115 2.09 3.81 2.30
N THR A 116 0.85 3.44 2.03
CA THR A 116 -0.05 4.18 1.12
C THR A 116 -0.24 5.61 1.62
N TYR A 117 -0.49 5.79 2.92
CA TYR A 117 -0.60 7.10 3.54
C TYR A 117 0.65 7.97 3.34
N LEU A 118 1.82 7.40 3.61
CA LEU A 118 3.09 8.13 3.51
C LEU A 118 3.38 8.51 2.05
N ILE A 119 3.16 7.61 1.09
CA ILE A 119 3.31 7.92 -0.33
C ILE A 119 2.37 9.05 -0.73
N LEU A 120 1.08 8.97 -0.37
CA LEU A 120 0.10 10.02 -0.69
C LEU A 120 0.49 11.38 -0.13
N SER A 121 0.98 11.39 1.10
CA SER A 121 1.34 12.61 1.82
C SER A 121 2.61 13.27 1.27
N PHE A 122 3.64 12.46 0.96
CA PHE A 122 4.92 13.00 0.51
C PHE A 122 5.00 13.18 -1.01
N TYR A 123 4.18 12.50 -1.80
CA TYR A 123 4.29 12.57 -3.26
C TYR A 123 4.23 14.01 -3.83
N PRO A 124 3.29 14.89 -3.43
CA PRO A 124 3.26 16.28 -3.92
C PRO A 124 4.54 17.06 -3.57
N VAL A 125 5.13 16.75 -2.41
CA VAL A 125 6.41 17.31 -1.97
C VAL A 125 7.56 16.79 -2.83
N GLN A 126 7.57 15.49 -3.08
CA GLN A 126 8.63 14.82 -3.81
C GLN A 126 8.68 15.22 -5.29
N ILE A 127 7.58 15.70 -5.86
CA ILE A 127 7.58 16.22 -7.23
C ILE A 127 7.68 17.75 -7.34
N GLY A 128 7.94 18.43 -6.23
CA GLY A 128 8.17 19.88 -6.19
C GLY A 128 6.91 20.73 -6.31
N TYR A 129 5.71 20.14 -6.16
CA TYR A 129 4.46 20.91 -6.15
C TYR A 129 4.25 21.66 -4.82
N LEU A 130 4.69 21.05 -3.73
CA LEU A 130 4.67 21.66 -2.39
C LEU A 130 6.05 21.60 -1.77
N LYS A 131 6.40 22.65 -1.03
CA LYS A 131 7.60 22.66 -0.20
C LYS A 131 7.28 22.00 1.14
N LEU A 132 8.20 21.17 1.65
CA LEU A 132 8.06 20.58 2.97
C LEU A 132 8.32 21.65 4.03
N GLY A 133 7.26 22.29 4.51
CA GLY A 133 7.30 23.17 5.68
C GLY A 133 6.92 22.45 6.97
N GLU A 134 7.13 23.10 8.11
CA GLU A 134 6.73 22.59 9.43
C GLU A 134 5.22 22.34 9.50
N GLU A 135 4.42 23.27 8.97
CA GLU A 135 2.95 23.17 8.92
C GLU A 135 2.49 21.91 8.17
N LEU A 136 3.09 21.64 7.01
CA LEU A 136 2.76 20.46 6.21
C LEU A 136 3.18 19.18 6.95
N LEU A 137 4.32 19.19 7.64
CA LEU A 137 4.77 18.05 8.44
C LEU A 137 3.80 17.76 9.61
N PHE A 138 3.32 18.79 10.29
CA PHE A 138 2.26 18.64 11.30
C PHE A 138 0.94 18.14 10.70
N ALA A 139 0.54 18.65 9.55
CA ALA A 139 -0.63 18.18 8.82
C ALA A 139 -0.54 16.68 8.49
N ILE A 140 0.63 16.22 7.99
CA ILE A 140 0.90 14.80 7.72
C ILE A 140 0.94 13.97 9.00
N LEU A 141 1.30 14.52 10.16
CA LEU A 141 1.25 13.74 11.41
C LEU A 141 -0.19 13.65 11.96
N ILE A 142 -0.91 14.77 11.96
CA ILE A 142 -2.27 14.87 12.50
C ILE A 142 -3.26 14.07 11.64
N ALA A 143 -3.15 14.14 10.31
CA ALA A 143 -4.05 13.45 9.40
C ALA A 143 -3.90 11.92 9.38
N PHE A 144 -2.83 11.38 9.98
CA PHE A 144 -2.57 9.94 10.01
C PHE A 144 -3.71 9.16 10.67
N ILE A 145 -4.14 9.60 11.85
CA ILE A 145 -5.20 8.95 12.63
C ILE A 145 -6.54 8.94 11.86
N PRO A 146 -7.08 10.10 11.43
CA PRO A 146 -8.35 10.11 10.72
C PRO A 146 -8.28 9.35 9.40
N PHE A 147 -7.16 9.39 8.67
CA PHE A 147 -6.99 8.59 7.46
C PHE A 147 -7.10 7.08 7.74
N MET A 148 -6.43 6.59 8.79
CA MET A 148 -6.52 5.17 9.18
C MET A 148 -7.94 4.77 9.58
N ILE A 149 -8.68 5.65 10.25
CA ILE A 149 -10.08 5.42 10.61
C ILE A 149 -10.93 5.30 9.34
N VAL A 150 -10.77 6.22 8.38
CA VAL A 150 -11.52 6.21 7.11
C VAL A 150 -11.25 4.94 6.32
N LEU A 151 -9.98 4.53 6.16
CA LEU A 151 -9.65 3.26 5.50
C LEU A 151 -10.22 2.06 6.25
N GLY A 152 -10.20 2.08 7.59
CA GLY A 152 -10.81 1.06 8.43
C GLY A 152 -12.31 0.91 8.17
N ILE A 153 -13.06 2.01 8.17
CA ILE A 153 -14.49 2.05 7.88
C ILE A 153 -14.77 1.56 6.45
N LEU A 154 -14.00 2.05 5.47
CA LEU A 154 -14.13 1.65 4.07
C LEU A 154 -13.94 0.14 3.92
N SER A 155 -12.90 -0.41 4.53
CA SER A 155 -12.61 -1.85 4.53
C SER A 155 -13.74 -2.68 5.17
N PHE A 156 -14.40 -2.13 6.19
CA PHE A 156 -15.50 -2.80 6.89
C PHE A 156 -16.76 -2.83 6.03
N VAL A 157 -17.12 -1.68 5.43
CA VAL A 157 -18.28 -1.56 4.54
C VAL A 157 -18.13 -2.45 3.31
N PHE A 158 -16.98 -2.42 2.64
CA PHE A 158 -16.74 -3.27 1.46
C PHE A 158 -16.81 -4.76 1.78
N ARG A 159 -16.22 -5.19 2.90
CA ARG A 159 -16.31 -6.60 3.33
C ARG A 159 -17.74 -7.03 3.63
N LYS A 160 -18.58 -6.13 4.13
CA LYS A 160 -20.00 -6.41 4.36
C LYS A 160 -20.76 -6.58 3.04
N ILE A 161 -20.52 -5.70 2.07
CA ILE A 161 -21.13 -5.77 0.72
C ILE A 161 -20.74 -7.09 0.04
N LEU A 162 -19.44 -7.40 -0.05
CA LEU A 162 -18.95 -8.61 -0.71
C LEU A 162 -19.50 -9.92 -0.09
N ARG A 163 -19.72 -9.94 1.23
CA ARG A 163 -20.34 -11.09 1.91
C ARG A 163 -21.84 -11.23 1.63
N THR A 164 -22.51 -10.15 1.24
CA THR A 164 -23.96 -10.17 1.00
C THR A 164 -24.26 -10.85 -0.35
N ASP A 165 -23.38 -10.67 -1.35
CA ASP A 165 -23.50 -11.34 -2.66
C ASP A 165 -23.25 -12.86 -2.59
N GLU A 166 -22.31 -13.33 -1.77
CA GLU A 166 -22.10 -14.78 -1.54
C GLU A 166 -23.30 -15.47 -0.88
N SER A 167 -24.21 -14.72 -0.24
CA SER A 167 -25.38 -15.26 0.44
C SER A 167 -26.63 -15.40 -0.44
N THR A 168 -26.55 -15.10 -1.74
CA THR A 168 -27.57 -15.57 -2.69
C THR A 168 -27.30 -17.04 -3.05
N PRO A 169 -28.16 -18.00 -2.65
CA PRO A 169 -27.99 -19.37 -3.07
C PRO A 169 -28.21 -19.42 -4.58
N SER A 170 -27.13 -19.65 -5.33
CA SER A 170 -27.25 -20.08 -6.72
C SER A 170 -27.97 -21.43 -6.71
N SER A 171 -29.26 -21.38 -7.06
CA SER A 171 -30.05 -22.51 -7.50
C SER A 171 -29.49 -23.01 -8.83
N SER A 172 -28.32 -23.66 -8.79
CA SER A 172 -27.91 -24.58 -9.84
C SER A 172 -27.42 -25.86 -9.17
N SER A 173 -28.37 -26.76 -8.98
CA SER A 173 -28.17 -28.16 -8.66
C SER A 173 -27.25 -28.80 -9.70
N PHE A 174 -25.96 -28.91 -9.40
CA PHE A 174 -25.12 -29.93 -10.01
C PHE A 174 -25.17 -31.18 -9.13
N PRO A 175 -25.72 -32.30 -9.60
CA PRO A 175 -25.82 -33.51 -8.81
C PRO A 175 -24.43 -34.07 -8.51
N SER A 176 -24.25 -34.41 -7.24
CA SER A 176 -23.15 -35.19 -6.68
C SER A 176 -22.82 -36.39 -7.57
N ASN A 177 -21.61 -36.40 -8.15
CA ASN A 177 -21.03 -37.63 -8.69
C ASN A 177 -19.96 -38.15 -7.72
N LYS A 178 -20.42 -38.70 -6.60
CA LYS A 178 -19.65 -39.64 -5.76
C LYS A 178 -19.40 -40.92 -6.56
N ARG A 179 -18.51 -40.89 -7.55
CA ARG A 179 -18.08 -42.10 -8.28
C ARG A 179 -16.81 -41.85 -9.13
N PHE A 180 -15.71 -41.47 -8.50
CA PHE A 180 -14.40 -41.85 -9.03
C PHE A 180 -13.51 -42.44 -7.94
N ASN A 181 -13.50 -43.76 -7.98
CA ASN A 181 -12.68 -44.69 -7.26
C ASN A 181 -11.20 -44.27 -7.20
N LYS A 182 -10.66 -44.24 -5.98
CA LYS A 182 -9.66 -45.21 -5.52
C LYS A 182 -8.59 -45.59 -6.57
N ILE A 183 -7.77 -44.64 -7.00
CA ILE A 183 -6.47 -44.97 -7.60
C ILE A 183 -5.45 -45.07 -6.48
N LYS A 184 -5.10 -46.32 -6.14
CA LYS A 184 -3.99 -46.69 -5.25
C LYS A 184 -2.73 -45.94 -5.68
N GLN A 185 -2.12 -45.19 -4.77
CA GLN A 185 -0.75 -44.72 -4.94
C GLN A 185 0.18 -45.94 -4.96
N VAL A 186 0.84 -46.16 -6.09
CA VAL A 186 1.92 -47.13 -6.26
C VAL A 186 3.20 -46.53 -5.67
N PRO A 187 3.97 -47.24 -4.82
CA PRO A 187 5.20 -46.71 -4.28
C PRO A 187 6.29 -46.63 -5.37
N PHE A 188 6.84 -45.43 -5.54
CA PHE A 188 7.92 -45.13 -6.47
C PHE A 188 9.22 -45.79 -5.97
N ARG A 189 9.67 -46.84 -6.65
CA ARG A 189 10.92 -47.54 -6.37
C ARG A 189 12.09 -46.69 -6.90
N LYS A 190 12.92 -46.15 -6.00
CA LYS A 190 14.20 -45.50 -6.34
C LYS A 190 15.10 -46.50 -7.08
N LYS A 191 15.49 -46.21 -8.32
CA LYS A 191 16.67 -46.81 -8.95
C LYS A 191 17.87 -45.93 -8.62
N LYS A 192 18.87 -46.53 -7.95
CA LYS A 192 20.25 -46.04 -7.91
C LYS A 192 20.86 -46.28 -9.30
N PHE A 193 21.52 -45.27 -9.84
CA PHE A 193 22.74 -45.42 -10.62
C PHE A 193 23.76 -44.49 -9.99
#